data_AF-A0A7W6EYB9-F1
#
_entry.id   AF-A0A7W6EYB9-F1
#
_cell.length_a   1.000
_cell.length_b   1.000
_cell.length_c   1.000
_cell.angle_alpha   90.00
_cell.angle_beta   90.00
_cell.angle_gamma   90.00
#
_symmetry.space_group_name_H-M   'P 1'
#
loop_
_entity.id
_entity.type
_entity.pdbx_description
1 polymer ?
#
loop_
_entity_poly.entity_id
_entity_poly.type
_entity_poly.pdbx_seq_one_letter_code
_entity_poly.pdbx_strand_id
1 'polypeptide(L)' 'MPRKNNPIDALKRLREQRDELAAREAKLRDEAAIVLGHILIECGGETIEPAQLRQIVRASMALGLEETLKRLAAA' A
#
# COMPACT_ATOMS: atom_id res chain seq x y z
N MET A 1 -6.36 16.25 -44.21
CA MET A 1 -6.35 14.85 -43.72
C MET A 1 -6.22 14.86 -42.21
N PRO A 2 -7.03 14.11 -41.45
CA PRO A 2 -6.91 14.10 -40.00
C PRO A 2 -5.62 13.36 -39.63
N ARG A 3 -4.73 13.99 -38.86
CA ARG A 3 -3.54 13.34 -38.29
C ARG A 3 -4.02 12.32 -37.25
N LYS A 4 -4.40 11.13 -37.72
CA LYS A 4 -4.69 9.96 -36.88
C LYS A 4 -3.41 9.60 -36.12
N ASN A 5 -3.46 9.80 -34.80
CA ASN A 5 -2.62 9.19 -33.76
C ASN A 5 -1.25 8.67 -34.24
N ASN A 6 -0.25 9.53 -34.20
CA ASN A 6 1.16 9.14 -34.34
C ASN A 6 1.53 8.17 -33.19
N PRO A 7 2.04 6.96 -33.47
CA PRO A 7 2.43 5.99 -32.45
C PRO A 7 3.43 6.52 -31.42
N ILE A 8 4.31 7.45 -31.83
CA ILE A 8 5.28 8.08 -30.92
C ILE A 8 4.56 8.96 -29.89
N ASP A 9 3.56 9.74 -30.33
CA ASP A 9 2.78 10.60 -29.44
C ASP A 9 1.90 9.76 -28.51
N ALA A 10 1.38 8.62 -28.98
CA ALA A 10 0.65 7.67 -28.14
C ALA A 10 1.56 7.03 -27.08
N LEU A 11 2.79 6.64 -27.43
CA LEU A 11 3.77 6.10 -26.49
C LEU A 11 4.19 7.15 -25.46
N LYS A 12 4.36 8.40 -25.87
CA LYS A 12 4.68 9.51 -24.97
C LYS A 12 3.57 9.71 -23.93
N ARG A 13 2.31 9.80 -24.37
CA ARG A 13 1.15 9.91 -23.49
C ARG A 13 1.04 8.74 -22.51
N LEU A 14 1.31 7.51 -22.97
CA LEU A 14 1.28 6.33 -22.11
C LEU A 14 2.33 6.40 -20.99
N ARG A 15 3.53 6.93 -21.28
CA ARG A 15 4.58 7.14 -20.27
C ARG A 15 4.16 8.20 -19.25
N GLU A 16 3.65 9.33 -19.73
CA GLU A 16 3.14 10.40 -18.86
C GLU A 16 2.02 9.89 -17.93
N GLN A 17 1.08 9.10 -18.45
CA GLN A 17 0.04 8.45 -17.64
C GLN A 17 0.58 7.48 -16.60
N ARG A 18 1.65 6.73 -16.92
CA ARG A 18 2.30 5.84 -15.96
C ARG A 18 2.98 6.61 -14.84
N ASP A 19 3.65 7.70 -15.17
CA ASP A 19 4.33 8.55 -14.19
C ASP A 19 3.30 9.24 -13.27
N GLU A 20 2.19 9.73 -13.83
CA GLU A 20 1.06 10.23 -13.05
C GLU A 20 0.46 9.16 -12.13
N LEU A 21 0.26 7.95 -12.63
CA LEU A 21 -0.29 6.85 -11.84
C LEU A 21 0.64 6.47 -10.69
N ALA A 22 1.95 6.40 -10.94
CA ALA A 22 2.95 6.12 -9.92
C ALA A 22 2.96 7.20 -8.82
N ALA A 23 2.84 8.48 -9.18
CA ALA A 23 2.75 9.57 -8.21
C ALA A 23 1.46 9.47 -7.37
N ARG A 24 0.32 9.13 -7.98
CA ARG A 24 -0.95 8.93 -7.27
C ARG A 24 -0.89 7.72 -6.35
N GLU A 25 -0.29 6.62 -6.79
CA GLU A 25 -0.09 5.42 -5.97
C GLU A 25 0.77 5.72 -4.74
N ALA A 26 1.86 6.48 -4.90
CA ALA A 26 2.69 6.91 -3.78
C ALA A 26 1.89 7.73 -2.76
N LYS A 27 1.11 8.72 -3.24
CA LYS A 27 0.25 9.54 -2.38
C LYS A 27 -0.78 8.70 -1.62
N LEU A 28 -1.44 7.76 -2.30
CA LEU A 28 -2.43 6.87 -1.69
C LEU A 28 -1.80 5.92 -0.67
N ARG A 29 -0.56 5.46 -0.90
CA ARG A 29 0.19 4.68 0.10
C ARG A 29 0.49 5.49 1.35
N ASP A 30 0.90 6.75 1.20
CA ASP A 30 1.15 7.64 2.34
C ASP A 30 -0.13 7.90 3.14
N GLU A 31 -1.24 8.17 2.46
CA GLU A 31 -2.56 8.34 3.08
C GLU A 31 -3.01 7.06 3.81
N ALA A 32 -2.84 5.89 3.21
CA ALA A 32 -3.14 4.61 3.84
C ALA A 32 -2.26 4.36 5.08
N ALA A 33 -0.97 4.71 5.02
CA ALA A 33 -0.05 4.58 6.15
C ALA A 33 -0.48 5.45 7.34
N ILE A 34 -0.97 6.67 7.08
CA ILE A 34 -1.51 7.56 8.13
C ILE A 34 -2.74 6.92 8.79
N VAL A 35 -3.69 6.42 8.00
CA VAL A 35 -4.91 5.77 8.52
C VAL A 35 -4.56 4.54 9.36
N LEU A 36 -3.66 3.68 8.87
CA LEU A 36 -3.19 2.51 9.62
C LEU A 36 -2.46 2.91 10.92
N GLY A 37 -1.68 3.99 10.89
CA GLY A 37 -1.03 4.54 12.07
C GLY A 37 -2.01 5.01 13.13
N HIS A 38 -3.08 5.71 12.75
CA HIS A 38 -4.15 6.10 13.69
C HIS A 38 -4.83 4.88 14.31
N ILE A 39 -5.19 3.87 13.52
CA ILE A 39 -5.80 2.63 14.03
C ILE A 39 -4.87 1.95 15.05
N LEU A 40 -3.55 1.91 14.76
CA LEU A 40 -2.57 1.33 15.67
C LEU A 40 -2.56 2.07 17.03
N ILE A 41 -2.59 3.40 17.02
CA ILE A 41 -2.62 4.24 18.23
C ILE A 41 -3.94 4.04 19.00
N GLU A 42 -5.08 4.02 18.30
CA GLU A 42 -6.40 3.78 18.93
C GLU A 42 -6.45 2.42 19.64
N CYS A 43 -5.70 1.43 19.16
CA CYS A 43 -5.60 0.11 19.76
C CYS A 43 -4.55 0.01 20.89
N GLY A 44 -3.90 1.11 21.31
CA GLY A 44 -2.83 1.10 22.33
C GLY A 44 -1.48 0.57 21.81
N GLY A 45 -1.32 0.50 20.49
CA GLY A 45 -0.13 -0.04 19.83
C GLY A 45 1.05 0.92 19.74
N GLU A 46 0.95 2.15 20.28
CA GLU A 46 2.01 3.15 20.28
C GLU A 46 3.30 2.69 21.00
N THR A 47 3.19 1.67 21.84
CA THR A 47 4.32 1.07 22.58
C THR A 47 5.02 -0.04 21.79
N ILE A 48 4.46 -0.49 20.66
CA ILE A 48 5.06 -1.54 19.84
C ILE A 48 6.26 -0.96 19.09
N GLU A 49 7.43 -1.56 19.29
CA GLU A 49 8.62 -1.11 18.57
C GLU A 49 8.46 -1.32 17.05
N PRO A 50 8.98 -0.40 16.20
CA PRO A 50 8.87 -0.54 14.75
C PRO A 50 9.44 -1.84 14.18
N ALA A 51 10.43 -2.45 14.83
CA ALA A 51 10.98 -3.75 14.43
C ALA A 51 9.98 -4.89 14.70
N GLN A 52 9.33 -4.88 15.86
CA GLN A 52 8.32 -5.86 16.25
C GLN A 52 7.07 -5.75 15.37
N LEU A 53 6.59 -4.53 15.12
CA LEU A 53 5.45 -4.30 14.22
C LEU A 53 5.74 -4.85 12.81
N ARG A 54 6.93 -4.58 12.26
CA ARG A 54 7.35 -5.13 10.97
C ARG A 54 7.39 -6.65 10.97
N GLN A 55 7.83 -7.27 12.06
CA GLN A 55 7.85 -8.73 12.18
C GLN A 55 6.44 -9.30 12.23
N ILE A 56 5.53 -8.69 13.01
CA ILE A 56 4.11 -9.09 13.07
C ILE A 56 3.48 -9.02 11.68
N VAL A 57 3.61 -7.87 10.98
CA VAL A 57 3.05 -7.70 9.63
C VAL A 57 3.60 -8.74 8.66
N ARG A 58 4.92 -8.99 8.66
CA ARG A 58 5.54 -10.02 7.80
C ARG A 58 5.04 -11.42 8.12
N ALA A 59 4.93 -11.77 9.40
CA ALA A 59 4.41 -13.07 9.82
C ALA A 59 2.95 -13.24 9.40
N SER A 60 2.10 -12.23 9.61
CA SER A 60 0.70 -12.24 9.20
C SER A 60 0.53 -12.35 7.68
N MET A 61 1.37 -11.69 6.90
CA MET A 61 1.37 -11.82 5.43
C MET A 61 1.79 -13.21 4.96
N ALA A 62 2.76 -13.84 5.63
CA ALA A 62 3.22 -15.18 5.27
C ALA A 62 2.20 -16.28 5.64
N LEU A 63 1.51 -16.12 6.77
CA LEU A 63 0.47 -17.04 7.24
C LEU A 63 -0.88 -16.84 6.54
N GLY A 64 -1.16 -15.62 6.09
CA GLY A 64 -2.48 -15.22 5.60
C GLY A 64 -3.40 -14.76 6.73
N LEU A 65 -4.40 -13.95 6.37
CA LEU A 65 -5.27 -13.25 7.32
C LEU A 65 -6.05 -14.23 8.22
N GLU A 66 -6.68 -15.23 7.62
CA GLU A 66 -7.57 -16.18 8.32
C GLU A 66 -6.83 -16.95 9.43
N GLU A 67 -5.66 -17.48 9.10
CA GLU A 67 -4.85 -18.26 10.04
C GLU A 67 -4.23 -17.37 11.12
N THR A 68 -3.87 -16.13 10.78
CA THR A 68 -3.40 -15.14 11.76
C THR A 68 -4.49 -14.82 12.78
N LEU A 69 -5.73 -14.61 12.33
CA LEU A 69 -6.86 -14.30 13.22
C LEU A 69 -7.17 -15.47 14.18
N LYS A 70 -7.12 -16.72 13.71
CA LYS A 70 -7.30 -17.90 14.58
C LYS A 70 -6.30 -17.94 15.72
N ARG A 71 -5.03 -17.60 15.45
CA ARG A 71 -3.97 -17.60 16.47
C ARG A 71 -4.13 -16.48 17.49
N LEU A 72 -4.59 -15.31 17.05
CA LEU A 72 -4.88 -14.19 17.95
C LEU A 72 -6.10 -14.47 18.84
N ALA A 73 -7.12 -15.14 18.30
CA ALA A 73 -8.32 -15.52 19.07
C ALA A 73 -8.09 -16.63 20.10
N ALA A 74 -7.01 -17.40 19.94
CA ALA A 74 -6.63 -18.48 20.86
C ALA A 74 -5.74 -18.00 22.03
N ALA A 75 -5.29 -16.73 22.01
CA ALA A 75 -4.39 -16.13 22.99
C ALA A 75 -5.15 -15.39 24.11
#